data_AF-A0A8J6E287-F1
#
_entry.id   AF-A0A8J6E287-F1
#
_cell.length_a   1.000
_cell.length_b   1.000
_cell.length_c   1.000
_cell.angle_alpha   90.00
_cell.angle_beta   90.00
_cell.angle_gamma   90.00
#
_symmetry.space_group_name_H-M   'P 1'
#
loop_
_entity.id
_entity.type
_entity.pdbx_description
1 polymer ?
#
loop_
_entity_poly.entity_id
_entity_poly.type
_entity_poly.pdbx_seq_one_letter_code
_entity_poly.pdbx_strand_id
1 'polypeptide(L)'
;MNSRLTDETITMNGYELIRNQFKNKDTAFTQEEREAHGLVGLIPPCVETIEQQVARCEVQWKELNTVMDKFIYLYHLQQANETLYFKFLLTHIEETLPIVYTPTVGAACVQYSDIWRSWPKGMYLNASMAGSIRKILDNWYNEVDIIVVTDGTRILGLGDIGINGHGIPVGKLALYTVGAGFDPSRVLPITLDLGTNNDPLSPFYMGSRDGHPDEDKYVAYIDEFVAAVKDKWSSCVLQFEDFSKVHAFELLERYRYENRTFNDDIQGTGCIAAATFVNACRATNTTPRDHRFIFLGAGAGGVGVAEALAQLLVGPDYTIEQARKHFYLVDSRGLVTTADEANLAANEHKRPYARDDVPAGTPVRTLMDVVKYAKPTALMGLSTIPGSFTKEIIGEACKNTERPIIFALSNPTSKCEILAQQCSDYSHGKAVYASGSPMPDVDFEGRKIPQYQCNNMYVFPGIGHGAMLAQAKIITEEMISAAATACAKYVPDEEVVKGVLLPRLKDIREISAHVAAAVMEVAFEQGHAMAERPADLVQYARDHQWKVQY
;
A
#
# COMPACT_ATOMS: atom_id res chain seq x y z
N MET A 1 -13.86 -14.44 37.55
CA MET A 1 -14.37 -15.82 37.68
C MET A 1 -13.85 -16.61 36.50
N ASN A 2 -12.90 -17.49 36.76
CA ASN A 2 -12.35 -18.45 35.79
C ASN A 2 -13.44 -19.43 35.35
N SER A 3 -13.54 -19.71 34.05
CA SER A 3 -13.53 -21.07 33.45
C SER A 3 -14.02 -21.02 32.00
N ARG A 4 -13.41 -21.86 31.15
CA ARG A 4 -13.53 -21.98 29.68
C ARG A 4 -12.63 -20.97 28.97
N LEU A 5 -11.40 -21.29 28.59
CA LEU A 5 -11.00 -22.47 27.82
C LEU A 5 -9.62 -22.94 28.31
N THR A 6 -9.59 -24.14 28.91
CA THR A 6 -8.35 -24.92 29.02
C THR A 6 -8.07 -25.51 27.64
N ASP A 7 -6.94 -25.14 27.03
CA ASP A 7 -5.93 -25.97 26.34
C ASP A 7 -6.28 -27.38 25.79
N GLU A 8 -7.51 -27.64 25.37
CA GLU A 8 -7.82 -28.69 24.42
C GLU A 8 -7.69 -28.09 23.03
N THR A 9 -6.56 -28.30 22.37
CA THR A 9 -6.51 -28.24 20.91
C THR A 9 -7.54 -29.23 20.39
N ILE A 10 -8.75 -28.76 20.12
CA ILE A 10 -9.77 -29.54 19.39
C ILE A 10 -9.07 -30.02 18.13
N THR A 11 -8.77 -31.32 18.09
CA THR A 11 -8.09 -31.92 16.95
C THR A 11 -9.13 -31.92 15.83
N MET A 12 -9.00 -30.97 14.90
CA MET A 12 -9.87 -30.95 13.71
C MET A 12 -9.63 -32.24 12.93
N ASN A 13 -10.72 -32.93 12.61
CA ASN A 13 -10.69 -34.21 11.94
C ASN A 13 -11.71 -34.25 10.79
N GLY A 14 -11.57 -35.24 9.91
CA GLY A 14 -12.51 -35.50 8.83
C GLY A 14 -12.76 -34.27 7.97
N TYR A 15 -14.03 -34.03 7.66
CA TYR A 15 -14.44 -32.95 6.76
C TYR A 15 -14.22 -31.54 7.35
N GLU A 16 -14.12 -31.39 8.67
CA GLU A 16 -13.83 -30.09 9.29
C GLU A 16 -12.40 -29.64 9.01
N LEU A 17 -11.44 -30.57 9.05
CA LEU A 17 -10.05 -30.29 8.69
C LEU A 17 -9.93 -29.92 7.20
N ILE A 18 -10.61 -30.65 6.31
CA ILE A 18 -10.63 -30.37 4.87
C ILE A 18 -11.22 -28.98 4.56
N ARG A 19 -12.22 -28.53 5.33
CA ARG A 19 -12.86 -27.22 5.14
C ARG A 19 -12.08 -26.07 5.78
N ASN A 20 -11.08 -26.35 6.60
CA ASN A 20 -10.27 -25.31 7.21
C ASN A 20 -9.18 -24.85 6.24
N GLN A 21 -9.38 -23.69 5.60
CA GLN A 21 -8.46 -23.16 4.58
C GLN A 21 -6.99 -23.02 5.06
N PHE A 22 -6.77 -22.82 6.36
CA PHE A 22 -5.43 -22.64 6.94
C PHE A 22 -4.70 -23.96 7.16
N LYS A 23 -5.44 -25.06 7.37
CA LYS A 23 -4.90 -26.38 7.72
C LYS A 23 -5.06 -27.43 6.63
N ASN A 24 -5.92 -27.18 5.64
CA ASN A 24 -6.14 -28.10 4.54
C ASN A 24 -4.86 -28.24 3.69
N LYS A 25 -4.50 -29.48 3.40
CA LYS A 25 -3.38 -29.85 2.52
C LYS A 25 -3.86 -30.48 1.20
N ASP A 26 -5.17 -30.63 1.01
CA ASP A 26 -5.79 -31.39 -0.08
C ASP A 26 -5.16 -32.79 -0.23
N THR A 27 -4.67 -33.12 -1.42
CA THR A 27 -3.96 -34.35 -1.75
C THR A 27 -2.58 -34.48 -1.11
N ALA A 28 -2.05 -33.44 -0.48
CA ALA A 28 -0.74 -33.46 0.17
C ALA A 28 -0.76 -33.95 1.62
N PHE A 29 -1.94 -34.25 2.19
CA PHE A 29 -1.98 -35.05 3.41
C PHE A 29 -1.32 -36.41 3.17
N THR A 30 -0.32 -36.73 3.99
CA THR A 30 0.36 -38.03 3.99
C THR A 30 -0.59 -39.14 4.41
N GLN A 31 -0.24 -40.40 4.13
CA GLN A 31 -1.07 -41.54 4.55
C GLN A 31 -1.24 -41.58 6.08
N GLU A 32 -0.18 -41.28 6.83
CA GLU A 32 -0.20 -41.23 8.30
C GLU A 32 -1.15 -40.13 8.81
N GLU A 33 -1.08 -38.92 8.25
CA GLU A 33 -2.01 -37.83 8.59
C GLU A 33 -3.46 -38.20 8.26
N ARG A 34 -3.69 -38.88 7.13
CA ARG A 34 -5.04 -39.31 6.74
C ARG A 34 -5.63 -40.31 7.72
N GLU A 35 -4.83 -41.25 8.21
CA GLU A 35 -5.26 -42.22 9.23
C GLU A 35 -5.51 -41.52 10.57
N ALA A 36 -4.58 -40.66 11.00
CA ALA A 36 -4.66 -39.94 12.26
C ALA A 36 -5.87 -38.99 12.33
N HIS A 37 -6.22 -38.34 11.22
CA HIS A 37 -7.29 -37.35 11.15
C HIS A 37 -8.60 -37.86 10.55
N GLY A 38 -8.73 -39.18 10.28
CA GLY A 38 -9.95 -39.76 9.73
C GLY A 38 -10.30 -39.27 8.31
N LEU A 39 -9.27 -39.08 7.47
CA LEU A 39 -9.40 -38.63 6.08
C LEU A 39 -9.36 -39.79 5.07
N VAL A 40 -9.08 -41.02 5.52
CA VAL A 40 -9.06 -42.21 4.66
C VAL A 40 -10.42 -42.38 3.97
N GLY A 41 -10.41 -42.44 2.64
CA GLY A 41 -11.64 -42.52 1.83
C GLY A 41 -12.32 -41.18 1.52
N LEU A 42 -11.88 -40.07 2.15
CA LEU A 42 -12.41 -38.72 1.88
C LEU A 42 -11.59 -37.97 0.81
N ILE A 43 -10.33 -38.35 0.61
CA ILE A 43 -9.38 -37.72 -0.32
C ILE A 43 -8.89 -38.79 -1.32
N PRO A 44 -8.68 -38.47 -2.62
CA PRO A 44 -8.13 -39.41 -3.59
C PRO A 44 -6.84 -40.10 -3.10
N PRO A 45 -6.58 -41.36 -3.47
CA PRO A 45 -5.48 -42.15 -2.89
C PRO A 45 -4.08 -41.63 -3.25
N CYS A 46 -3.95 -40.78 -4.28
CA CYS A 46 -2.68 -40.14 -4.61
C CYS A 46 -2.24 -39.20 -3.47
N VAL A 47 -0.97 -39.27 -3.08
CA VAL A 47 -0.32 -38.30 -2.18
C VAL A 47 0.59 -37.43 -3.03
N GLU A 48 0.32 -36.13 -3.05
CA GLU A 48 1.08 -35.16 -3.84
C GLU A 48 2.02 -34.33 -2.97
N THR A 49 3.12 -33.84 -3.56
CA THR A 49 3.88 -32.74 -2.97
C THR A 49 3.21 -31.40 -3.28
N ILE A 50 3.54 -30.35 -2.52
CA ILE A 50 3.02 -29.01 -2.81
C ILE A 50 3.45 -28.52 -4.21
N GLU A 51 4.62 -28.91 -4.69
CA GLU A 51 5.10 -28.61 -6.05
C GLU A 51 4.22 -29.27 -7.13
N GLN A 52 3.76 -30.50 -6.91
CA GLN A 52 2.83 -31.16 -7.84
C GLN A 52 1.47 -30.47 -7.86
N GLN A 53 0.99 -30.02 -6.69
CA GLN A 53 -0.24 -29.23 -6.61
C GLN A 53 -0.10 -27.88 -7.33
N VAL A 54 1.03 -27.19 -7.18
CA VAL A 54 1.35 -25.96 -7.92
C VAL A 54 1.36 -26.22 -9.43
N ALA A 55 1.99 -27.30 -9.89
CA ALA A 55 2.01 -27.66 -11.31
C ALA A 55 0.59 -27.90 -11.86
N ARG A 56 -0.30 -28.53 -11.07
CA ARG A 56 -1.72 -28.66 -11.44
C ARG A 56 -2.42 -27.30 -11.50
N CYS A 57 -2.17 -26.42 -10.54
CA CYS A 57 -2.70 -25.05 -10.57
C CYS A 57 -2.23 -24.30 -11.82
N GLU A 58 -0.98 -24.46 -12.22
CA GLU A 58 -0.42 -23.83 -13.42
C GLU A 58 -1.11 -24.31 -14.71
N VAL A 59 -1.42 -25.61 -14.82
CA VAL A 59 -2.18 -26.14 -15.97
C VAL A 59 -3.57 -25.51 -16.02
N GLN A 60 -4.28 -25.45 -14.90
CA GLN A 60 -5.61 -24.83 -14.83
C GLN A 60 -5.56 -23.34 -15.14
N TRP A 61 -4.57 -22.63 -14.60
CA TRP A 61 -4.34 -21.20 -14.81
C TRP A 61 -4.17 -20.82 -16.28
N LYS A 62 -3.45 -21.66 -17.05
CA LYS A 62 -3.20 -21.44 -18.48
C LYS A 62 -4.44 -21.56 -19.36
N GLU A 63 -5.45 -22.30 -18.91
CA GLU A 63 -6.73 -22.46 -19.62
C GLU A 63 -7.70 -21.28 -19.38
N LEU A 64 -7.41 -20.40 -18.41
CA LEU A 64 -8.27 -19.26 -18.07
C LEU A 64 -8.07 -18.11 -19.06
N ASN A 65 -9.16 -17.68 -19.69
CA ASN A 65 -9.13 -16.73 -20.80
C ASN A 65 -9.19 -15.26 -20.37
N THR A 66 -9.82 -14.95 -19.23
CA THR A 66 -9.98 -13.56 -18.78
C THR A 66 -9.26 -13.30 -17.46
N VAL A 67 -8.89 -12.03 -17.23
CA VAL A 67 -8.29 -11.59 -15.96
C VAL A 67 -9.25 -11.80 -14.77
N MET A 68 -10.56 -11.71 -14.99
CA MET A 68 -11.57 -11.93 -13.95
C MET A 68 -11.70 -13.42 -13.62
N ASP A 69 -11.65 -14.31 -14.60
CA ASP A 69 -11.64 -15.76 -14.35
C ASP A 69 -10.41 -16.16 -13.51
N LYS A 70 -9.25 -15.57 -13.84
CA LYS A 70 -8.01 -15.72 -13.08
C LYS A 70 -8.13 -15.20 -11.65
N PHE A 71 -8.76 -14.05 -11.45
CA PHE A 71 -9.03 -13.51 -10.11
C PHE A 71 -9.92 -14.45 -9.29
N ILE A 72 -11.05 -14.90 -9.86
CA ILE A 72 -12.00 -15.80 -9.20
C ILE A 72 -11.33 -17.14 -8.87
N TYR A 73 -10.52 -17.67 -9.79
CA TYR A 73 -9.74 -18.89 -9.57
C TYR A 73 -8.83 -18.77 -8.35
N LEU A 74 -8.03 -17.71 -8.27
CA LEU A 74 -7.13 -17.46 -7.14
C LEU A 74 -7.90 -17.20 -5.84
N TYR A 75 -9.03 -16.51 -5.92
CA TYR A 75 -9.89 -16.25 -4.77
C TYR A 75 -10.44 -17.56 -4.17
N HIS A 76 -10.85 -18.50 -5.01
CA HIS A 76 -11.27 -19.84 -4.60
C HIS A 76 -10.12 -20.69 -4.08
N LEU A 77 -8.94 -20.63 -4.72
CA LEU A 77 -7.77 -21.35 -4.26
C LEU A 77 -7.42 -20.95 -2.81
N GLN A 78 -7.44 -19.65 -2.51
CA GLN A 78 -7.21 -19.16 -1.15
C GLN A 78 -8.25 -19.69 -0.15
N GLN A 79 -9.53 -19.78 -0.55
CA GLN A 79 -10.60 -20.30 0.32
C GLN A 79 -10.52 -21.80 0.57
N ALA A 80 -9.93 -22.55 -0.35
CA ALA A 80 -9.79 -23.99 -0.23
C ALA A 80 -8.52 -24.37 0.53
N ASN A 81 -7.40 -23.74 0.18
CA ASN A 81 -6.07 -24.09 0.67
C ASN A 81 -5.16 -22.86 0.60
N GLU A 82 -5.03 -22.18 1.73
CA GLU A 82 -4.33 -20.92 1.82
C GLU A 82 -2.82 -21.09 1.63
N THR A 83 -2.26 -22.22 2.07
CA THR A 83 -0.83 -22.54 1.86
C THR A 83 -0.51 -22.74 0.39
N LEU A 84 -1.34 -23.48 -0.34
CA LEU A 84 -1.18 -23.68 -1.78
C LEU A 84 -1.37 -22.37 -2.55
N TYR A 85 -2.34 -21.54 -2.17
CA TYR A 85 -2.53 -20.21 -2.74
C TYR A 85 -1.27 -19.35 -2.65
N PHE A 86 -0.70 -19.21 -1.45
CA PHE A 86 0.51 -18.40 -1.28
C PHE A 86 1.73 -19.01 -1.95
N LYS A 87 1.83 -20.35 -2.00
CA LYS A 87 2.91 -21.02 -2.75
C LYS A 87 2.80 -20.70 -4.24
N PHE A 88 1.59 -20.74 -4.79
CA PHE A 88 1.35 -20.42 -6.20
C PHE A 88 1.69 -18.96 -6.50
N LEU A 89 1.24 -18.01 -5.65
CA LEU A 89 1.59 -16.59 -5.80
C LEU A 89 3.09 -16.35 -5.77
N LEU A 90 3.82 -16.90 -4.79
CA LEU A 90 5.27 -16.71 -4.70
C LEU A 90 6.03 -17.33 -5.88
N THR A 91 5.54 -18.47 -6.40
CA THR A 91 6.16 -19.13 -7.55
C THR A 91 5.98 -18.32 -8.83
N HIS A 92 4.82 -17.66 -8.99
CA HIS A 92 4.44 -16.91 -10.20
C HIS A 92 4.15 -15.44 -9.91
N ILE A 93 4.96 -14.80 -9.05
CA ILE A 93 4.63 -13.48 -8.48
C ILE A 93 4.45 -12.39 -9.54
N GLU A 94 5.26 -12.40 -10.60
CA GLU A 94 5.18 -11.42 -11.68
C GLU A 94 3.87 -11.53 -12.48
N GLU A 95 3.35 -12.75 -12.68
CA GLU A 95 2.10 -13.00 -13.41
C GLU A 95 0.85 -12.85 -12.53
N THR A 96 0.97 -13.21 -11.25
CA THR A 96 -0.18 -13.27 -10.34
C THR A 96 -0.42 -11.95 -9.61
N LEU A 97 0.61 -11.14 -9.36
CA LEU A 97 0.46 -9.87 -8.65
C LEU A 97 -0.53 -8.92 -9.34
N PRO A 98 -0.48 -8.69 -10.68
CA PRO A 98 -1.45 -7.82 -11.36
C PRO A 98 -2.89 -8.37 -11.35
N ILE A 99 -3.08 -9.63 -10.97
CA ILE A 99 -4.38 -10.28 -10.85
C ILE A 99 -4.94 -10.11 -9.43
N VAL A 100 -4.16 -10.38 -8.40
CA VAL A 100 -4.61 -10.25 -6.99
C VAL A 100 -4.55 -8.81 -6.46
N TYR A 101 -3.88 -7.92 -7.19
CA TYR A 101 -3.72 -6.52 -6.85
C TYR A 101 -4.07 -5.61 -8.04
N THR A 102 -3.62 -4.35 -8.04
CA THR A 102 -3.89 -3.41 -9.11
C THR A 102 -3.28 -3.89 -10.44
N PRO A 103 -4.00 -3.80 -11.57
CA PRO A 103 -5.30 -3.13 -11.74
C PRO A 103 -6.54 -4.02 -11.51
N THR A 104 -6.40 -5.35 -11.53
CA THR A 104 -7.54 -6.30 -11.56
C THR A 104 -8.40 -6.22 -10.29
N VAL A 105 -7.80 -6.00 -9.12
CA VAL A 105 -8.54 -5.86 -7.85
C VAL A 105 -9.58 -4.73 -7.89
N GLY A 106 -9.29 -3.63 -8.62
CA GLY A 106 -10.26 -2.54 -8.79
C GLY A 106 -11.49 -2.98 -9.59
N ALA A 107 -11.28 -3.75 -10.66
CA ALA A 107 -12.38 -4.33 -11.44
C ALA A 107 -13.18 -5.35 -10.63
N ALA A 108 -12.51 -6.14 -9.78
CA ALA A 108 -13.15 -7.06 -8.85
C ALA A 108 -13.97 -6.32 -7.79
N CYS A 109 -13.50 -5.16 -7.30
CA CYS A 109 -14.26 -4.32 -6.37
C CYS A 109 -15.54 -3.80 -7.03
N VAL A 110 -15.47 -3.30 -8.26
CA VAL A 110 -16.68 -2.84 -9.01
C VAL A 110 -17.74 -3.95 -9.06
N GLN A 111 -17.33 -5.19 -9.30
CA GLN A 111 -18.22 -6.34 -9.43
C GLN A 111 -18.35 -7.15 -8.12
N TYR A 112 -17.88 -6.64 -6.98
CA TYR A 112 -17.67 -7.46 -5.76
C TYR A 112 -18.95 -8.17 -5.30
N SER A 113 -20.07 -7.45 -5.33
CA SER A 113 -21.39 -7.99 -5.04
C SER A 113 -21.89 -9.01 -6.09
N ASP A 114 -21.55 -8.82 -7.37
CA ASP A 114 -21.97 -9.70 -8.47
C ASP A 114 -21.18 -11.02 -8.47
N ILE A 115 -19.90 -10.96 -8.12
CA ILE A 115 -19.00 -12.12 -8.08
C ILE A 115 -18.99 -12.80 -6.71
N TRP A 116 -19.81 -12.34 -5.76
CA TRP A 116 -19.90 -12.92 -4.42
C TRP A 116 -20.26 -14.41 -4.48
N ARG A 117 -19.63 -15.18 -3.59
CA ARG A 117 -19.80 -16.63 -3.47
C ARG A 117 -20.16 -17.00 -2.03
N SER A 118 -19.64 -18.10 -1.51
CA SER A 118 -20.19 -18.72 -0.30
C SER A 118 -19.43 -18.42 0.99
N TRP A 119 -18.19 -17.88 0.93
CA TRP A 119 -17.37 -17.66 2.12
C TRP A 119 -16.90 -16.21 2.22
N PRO A 120 -17.30 -15.49 3.30
CA PRO A 120 -16.79 -14.15 3.56
C PRO A 120 -15.29 -14.22 3.87
N LYS A 121 -14.55 -13.21 3.41
CA LYS A 121 -13.20 -12.92 3.93
C LYS A 121 -13.34 -11.69 4.82
N GLY A 122 -12.76 -11.72 6.01
CA GLY A 122 -12.77 -10.59 6.94
C GLY A 122 -14.11 -10.27 7.61
N MET A 123 -14.21 -9.07 8.13
CA MET A 123 -15.37 -8.55 8.85
C MET A 123 -16.00 -7.33 8.16
N TYR A 124 -17.32 -7.23 8.28
CA TYR A 124 -18.13 -6.15 7.73
C TYR A 124 -18.88 -5.51 8.89
N LEU A 125 -18.57 -4.25 9.17
CA LEU A 125 -19.11 -3.51 10.31
C LEU A 125 -19.94 -2.35 9.78
N ASN A 126 -21.26 -2.38 9.97
CA ASN A 126 -22.14 -1.33 9.47
C ASN A 126 -22.51 -0.32 10.56
N ALA A 127 -23.10 0.82 10.14
CA ALA A 127 -23.47 1.91 11.07
C ALA A 127 -24.40 1.48 12.21
N SER A 128 -25.29 0.49 11.99
CA SER A 128 -26.23 0.01 13.02
C SER A 128 -25.56 -0.75 14.17
N MET A 129 -24.29 -1.12 14.01
CA MET A 129 -23.49 -1.85 15.00
C MET A 129 -22.83 -0.94 16.05
N ALA A 130 -23.01 0.38 15.95
CA ALA A 130 -22.50 1.35 16.91
C ALA A 130 -22.93 0.99 18.36
N GLY A 131 -22.01 1.18 19.31
CA GLY A 131 -22.11 0.80 20.71
C GLY A 131 -21.89 -0.69 20.99
N SER A 132 -21.63 -1.51 19.98
CA SER A 132 -21.42 -2.96 20.11
C SER A 132 -20.18 -3.47 19.38
N ILE A 133 -19.34 -2.59 18.80
CA ILE A 133 -18.22 -3.01 17.93
C ILE A 133 -17.29 -3.95 18.67
N ARG A 134 -16.90 -3.62 19.91
CA ARG A 134 -15.99 -4.47 20.70
C ARG A 134 -16.52 -5.89 20.86
N LYS A 135 -17.80 -6.07 21.20
CA LYS A 135 -18.42 -7.40 21.33
C LYS A 135 -18.49 -8.12 19.99
N ILE A 136 -18.75 -7.40 18.89
CA ILE A 136 -18.81 -7.97 17.55
C ILE A 136 -17.43 -8.48 17.12
N LEU A 137 -16.35 -7.79 17.49
CA LEU A 137 -15.00 -8.25 17.22
C LEU A 137 -14.75 -9.64 17.84
N ASP A 138 -15.37 -10.03 18.96
CA ASP A 138 -15.23 -11.37 19.55
C ASP A 138 -15.69 -12.52 18.64
N ASN A 139 -16.49 -12.24 17.60
CA ASN A 139 -16.84 -13.23 16.59
C ASN A 139 -15.63 -13.66 15.73
N TRP A 140 -14.58 -12.84 15.64
CA TRP A 140 -13.32 -13.25 15.04
C TRP A 140 -12.48 -14.02 16.05
N TYR A 141 -12.33 -15.32 15.82
CA TYR A 141 -11.73 -16.24 16.79
C TYR A 141 -10.20 -16.24 16.79
N ASN A 142 -9.56 -15.81 15.71
CA ASN A 142 -8.11 -15.76 15.62
C ASN A 142 -7.54 -14.53 16.35
N GLU A 143 -6.33 -14.69 16.86
CA GLU A 143 -5.46 -13.55 17.17
C GLU A 143 -5.12 -12.78 15.89
N VAL A 144 -4.92 -11.47 16.01
CA VAL A 144 -4.71 -10.58 14.87
C VAL A 144 -3.48 -9.71 15.09
N ASP A 145 -2.55 -9.76 14.15
CA ASP A 145 -1.33 -8.94 14.15
C ASP A 145 -1.48 -7.69 13.28
N ILE A 146 -2.32 -7.75 12.26
CA ILE A 146 -2.56 -6.63 11.35
C ILE A 146 -3.98 -6.61 10.80
N ILE A 147 -4.54 -5.41 10.78
CA ILE A 147 -5.81 -5.07 10.15
C ILE A 147 -5.53 -4.10 9.02
N VAL A 148 -6.13 -4.37 7.86
CA VAL A 148 -6.33 -3.35 6.83
C VAL A 148 -7.82 -3.01 6.84
N VAL A 149 -8.14 -1.74 7.04
CA VAL A 149 -9.51 -1.25 7.12
C VAL A 149 -9.76 -0.23 6.01
N THR A 150 -10.97 -0.25 5.46
CA THR A 150 -11.48 0.74 4.51
C THR A 150 -12.95 1.06 4.83
N ASP A 151 -13.42 2.26 4.50
CA ASP A 151 -14.85 2.57 4.42
C ASP A 151 -15.39 2.56 2.98
N GLY A 152 -14.52 2.30 1.99
CA GLY A 152 -14.90 2.22 0.57
C GLY A 152 -15.20 3.55 -0.10
N THR A 153 -14.97 4.68 0.57
CA THR A 153 -15.32 6.03 0.06
C THR A 153 -14.40 6.53 -1.04
N ARG A 154 -13.22 5.92 -1.20
CA ARG A 154 -12.26 6.31 -2.24
C ARG A 154 -11.41 5.15 -2.73
N ILE A 155 -12.06 4.12 -3.27
CA ILE A 155 -11.34 2.95 -3.79
C ILE A 155 -10.54 3.32 -5.03
N LEU A 156 -9.21 3.36 -4.91
CA LEU A 156 -8.29 3.74 -5.99
C LEU A 156 -8.72 5.05 -6.69
N GLY A 157 -8.93 4.99 -8.01
CA GLY A 157 -9.50 6.06 -8.83
C GLY A 157 -10.99 5.88 -9.17
N LEU A 158 -11.67 4.93 -8.51
CA LEU A 158 -13.07 4.55 -8.78
C LEU A 158 -14.07 5.35 -7.95
N GLY A 159 -13.62 5.95 -6.84
CA GLY A 159 -14.46 6.75 -5.96
C GLY A 159 -15.17 5.90 -4.91
N ASP A 160 -16.32 6.40 -4.44
CA ASP A 160 -17.14 5.77 -3.42
C ASP A 160 -17.89 4.57 -4.01
N ILE A 161 -17.57 3.37 -3.53
CA ILE A 161 -18.29 2.13 -3.88
C ILE A 161 -18.75 1.37 -2.61
N GLY A 162 -18.67 2.00 -1.44
CA GLY A 162 -19.00 1.42 -0.14
C GLY A 162 -18.44 0.00 0.06
N ILE A 163 -19.30 -0.94 0.47
CA ILE A 163 -18.88 -2.31 0.81
C ILE A 163 -18.13 -3.06 -0.30
N ASN A 164 -18.37 -2.70 -1.57
CA ASN A 164 -17.71 -3.31 -2.71
C ASN A 164 -16.18 -3.05 -2.70
N GLY A 165 -15.72 -2.06 -1.94
CA GLY A 165 -14.31 -1.80 -1.68
C GLY A 165 -13.59 -2.86 -0.84
N HIS A 166 -14.30 -3.82 -0.26
CA HIS A 166 -13.70 -4.86 0.60
C HIS A 166 -12.60 -5.69 -0.09
N GLY A 167 -12.62 -5.79 -1.42
CA GLY A 167 -11.56 -6.45 -2.18
C GLY A 167 -10.17 -5.85 -1.94
N ILE A 168 -10.08 -4.56 -1.58
CA ILE A 168 -8.81 -3.87 -1.33
C ILE A 168 -8.13 -4.36 -0.04
N PRO A 169 -8.76 -4.32 1.16
CA PRO A 169 -8.20 -4.94 2.36
C PRO A 169 -7.75 -6.39 2.17
N VAL A 170 -8.56 -7.20 1.48
CA VAL A 170 -8.22 -8.61 1.20
C VAL A 170 -6.96 -8.71 0.35
N GLY A 171 -6.87 -7.94 -0.72
CA GLY A 171 -5.69 -7.91 -1.59
C GLY A 171 -4.43 -7.44 -0.86
N LYS A 172 -4.52 -6.34 -0.10
CA LYS A 172 -3.39 -5.80 0.69
C LYS A 172 -2.86 -6.81 1.70
N LEU A 173 -3.75 -7.52 2.41
CA LEU A 173 -3.35 -8.53 3.38
C LEU A 173 -2.73 -9.77 2.72
N ALA A 174 -3.19 -10.17 1.53
CA ALA A 174 -2.48 -11.19 0.77
C ALA A 174 -1.04 -10.74 0.44
N LEU A 175 -0.84 -9.45 0.12
CA LEU A 175 0.50 -8.89 -0.11
C LEU A 175 1.34 -8.76 1.16
N TYR A 176 0.74 -8.61 2.34
CA TYR A 176 1.45 -8.72 3.61
C TYR A 176 2.04 -10.11 3.83
N THR A 177 1.28 -11.17 3.53
CA THR A 177 1.80 -12.54 3.60
C THR A 177 2.85 -12.83 2.52
N VAL A 178 2.62 -12.40 1.28
CA VAL A 178 3.58 -12.58 0.19
C VAL A 178 4.88 -11.83 0.48
N GLY A 179 4.76 -10.54 0.79
CA GLY A 179 5.88 -9.62 0.93
C GLY A 179 6.61 -9.76 2.25
N ALA A 180 5.92 -9.73 3.39
CA ALA A 180 6.57 -9.76 4.69
C ALA A 180 6.43 -11.09 5.43
N GLY A 181 5.60 -12.02 4.96
CA GLY A 181 5.40 -13.30 5.63
C GLY A 181 4.53 -13.19 6.89
N PHE A 182 3.54 -12.30 6.91
CA PHE A 182 2.49 -12.41 7.93
C PHE A 182 1.78 -13.76 7.83
N ASP A 183 1.54 -14.39 8.98
CA ASP A 183 0.71 -15.59 9.06
C ASP A 183 -0.71 -15.26 8.56
N PRO A 184 -1.21 -15.94 7.51
CA PRO A 184 -2.54 -15.67 6.95
C PRO A 184 -3.69 -15.82 7.95
N SER A 185 -3.51 -16.64 9.00
CA SER A 185 -4.51 -16.81 10.05
C SER A 185 -4.59 -15.62 11.01
N ARG A 186 -3.57 -14.75 11.00
CA ARG A 186 -3.39 -13.61 11.91
C ARG A 186 -3.57 -12.25 11.23
N VAL A 187 -4.11 -12.23 10.01
CA VAL A 187 -4.49 -11.00 9.31
C VAL A 187 -6.01 -10.85 9.24
N LEU A 188 -6.51 -9.62 9.32
CA LEU A 188 -7.95 -9.37 9.32
C LEU A 188 -8.33 -8.19 8.40
N PRO A 189 -8.99 -8.45 7.25
CA PRO A 189 -9.56 -7.39 6.42
C PRO A 189 -10.87 -6.90 7.04
N ILE A 190 -11.06 -5.59 7.12
CA ILE A 190 -12.29 -4.97 7.64
C ILE A 190 -12.83 -3.94 6.65
N THR A 191 -14.16 -3.95 6.46
CA THR A 191 -14.86 -2.83 5.83
C THR A 191 -15.87 -2.21 6.78
N LEU A 192 -15.81 -0.89 6.91
CA LEU A 192 -16.75 -0.07 7.66
C LEU A 192 -17.85 0.40 6.70
N ASP A 193 -18.96 -0.33 6.66
CA ASP A 193 -20.12 -0.05 5.81
C ASP A 193 -20.99 1.05 6.44
N LEU A 194 -20.53 2.29 6.31
CA LEU A 194 -21.22 3.47 6.82
C LEU A 194 -22.19 4.09 5.79
N GLY A 195 -22.54 3.34 4.74
CA GLY A 195 -23.35 3.83 3.62
C GLY A 195 -22.53 4.09 2.37
N THR A 196 -23.19 4.63 1.35
CA THR A 196 -22.58 5.07 0.09
C THR A 196 -23.37 6.25 -0.45
N ASN A 197 -22.67 7.29 -0.92
CA ASN A 197 -23.32 8.44 -1.58
C ASN A 197 -23.52 8.21 -3.09
N ASN A 198 -22.96 7.13 -3.63
CA ASN A 198 -23.17 6.73 -5.01
C ASN A 198 -24.28 5.69 -5.12
N ASP A 199 -25.09 5.79 -6.18
CA ASP A 199 -26.07 4.76 -6.53
C ASP A 199 -25.34 3.42 -6.74
N PRO A 200 -25.70 2.36 -5.99
CA PRO A 200 -25.02 1.09 -6.12
C PRO A 200 -25.06 0.56 -7.55
N LEU A 201 -23.88 0.19 -8.07
CA LEU A 201 -23.68 -0.22 -9.46
C LEU A 201 -24.43 -1.51 -9.84
N SER A 202 -24.97 -2.24 -8.86
CA SER A 202 -25.60 -3.54 -9.04
C SER A 202 -26.87 -3.69 -8.19
N PRO A 203 -27.93 -4.35 -8.71
CA PRO A 203 -29.07 -4.77 -7.88
C PRO A 203 -28.67 -5.75 -6.77
N PHE A 204 -27.52 -6.43 -6.92
CA PHE A 204 -27.00 -7.39 -5.94
C PHE A 204 -26.14 -6.74 -4.85
N TYR A 205 -26.05 -5.39 -4.82
CA TYR A 205 -25.26 -4.67 -3.82
C TYR A 205 -25.55 -5.15 -2.39
N MET A 206 -24.47 -5.56 -1.70
CA MET A 206 -24.54 -6.20 -0.38
C MET A 206 -24.47 -5.23 0.80
N GLY A 207 -24.14 -3.96 0.55
CA GLY A 207 -23.91 -2.96 1.60
C GLY A 207 -25.15 -2.15 1.95
N SER A 208 -24.99 -1.22 2.88
CA SER A 208 -26.02 -0.27 3.24
C SER A 208 -26.37 0.64 2.05
N ARG A 209 -27.67 0.79 1.80
CA ARG A 209 -28.20 1.68 0.74
C ARG A 209 -28.50 3.08 1.24
N ASP A 210 -28.13 3.37 2.48
CA ASP A 210 -28.20 4.71 3.07
C ASP A 210 -26.99 5.54 2.63
N GLY A 211 -27.14 6.87 2.65
CA GLY A 211 -26.02 7.78 2.47
C GLY A 211 -25.09 7.79 3.70
N HIS A 212 -23.88 8.32 3.52
CA HIS A 212 -22.93 8.44 4.63
C HIS A 212 -23.51 9.24 5.80
N PRO A 213 -23.20 8.88 7.06
CA PRO A 213 -23.65 9.63 8.23
C PRO A 213 -23.07 11.04 8.24
N ASP A 214 -23.65 11.90 9.08
CA ASP A 214 -23.03 13.18 9.43
C ASP A 214 -21.68 12.96 10.13
N GLU A 215 -20.82 13.98 10.07
CA GLU A 215 -19.41 13.89 10.50
C GLU A 215 -19.27 13.51 11.98
N ASP A 216 -20.13 14.05 12.86
CA ASP A 216 -20.09 13.75 14.29
C ASP A 216 -20.32 12.26 14.56
N LYS A 217 -21.28 11.64 13.85
CA LYS A 217 -21.54 10.20 13.94
C LYS A 217 -20.45 9.37 13.28
N TYR A 218 -19.92 9.83 12.14
CA TYR A 218 -18.81 9.16 11.46
C TYR A 218 -17.61 9.04 12.40
N VAL A 219 -17.14 10.17 12.93
CA VAL A 219 -15.98 10.22 13.83
C VAL A 219 -16.22 9.39 15.09
N ALA A 220 -17.41 9.50 15.71
CA ALA A 220 -17.74 8.70 16.90
C ALA A 220 -17.69 7.19 16.63
N TYR A 221 -18.12 6.76 15.45
CA TYR A 221 -18.03 5.35 15.04
C TYR A 221 -16.58 4.90 14.86
N ILE A 222 -15.74 5.72 14.20
CA ILE A 222 -14.33 5.36 14.03
C ILE A 222 -13.60 5.35 15.38
N ASP A 223 -13.88 6.29 16.29
CA ASP A 223 -13.33 6.31 17.64
C ASP A 223 -13.66 5.01 18.39
N GLU A 224 -14.92 4.57 18.35
CA GLU A 224 -15.35 3.29 18.94
C GLU A 224 -14.60 2.12 18.31
N PHE A 225 -14.48 2.09 16.98
CA PHE A 225 -13.79 1.04 16.26
C PHE A 225 -12.31 0.94 16.63
N VAL A 226 -11.57 2.05 16.62
CA VAL A 226 -10.15 2.08 16.96
C VAL A 226 -9.93 1.66 18.41
N ALA A 227 -10.77 2.17 19.33
CA ALA A 227 -10.72 1.76 20.74
C ALA A 227 -11.01 0.27 20.92
N ALA A 228 -11.99 -0.28 20.20
CA ALA A 228 -12.36 -1.69 20.24
C ALA A 228 -11.25 -2.60 19.71
N VAL A 229 -10.58 -2.21 18.62
CA VAL A 229 -9.42 -2.91 18.07
C VAL A 229 -8.28 -2.92 19.08
N LYS A 230 -7.95 -1.75 19.66
CA LYS A 230 -6.88 -1.63 20.67
C LYS A 230 -7.16 -2.43 21.94
N ASP A 231 -8.42 -2.49 22.38
CA ASP A 231 -8.82 -3.29 23.54
C ASP A 231 -8.71 -4.80 23.28
N LYS A 232 -9.14 -5.27 22.10
CA LYS A 232 -9.07 -6.69 21.76
C LYS A 232 -7.67 -7.17 21.40
N TRP A 233 -6.98 -6.41 20.56
CA TRP A 233 -5.68 -6.77 19.98
C TRP A 233 -4.69 -5.61 20.16
N SER A 234 -4.21 -5.42 21.38
CA SER A 234 -3.36 -4.27 21.76
C SER A 234 -2.05 -4.15 20.99
N SER A 235 -1.58 -5.25 20.39
CA SER A 235 -0.38 -5.31 19.54
C SER A 235 -0.69 -5.34 18.04
N CYS A 236 -1.93 -5.10 17.62
CA CYS A 236 -2.29 -5.08 16.21
C CYS A 236 -1.78 -3.80 15.53
N VAL A 237 -1.23 -3.94 14.32
CA VAL A 237 -1.04 -2.81 13.39
C VAL A 237 -2.38 -2.49 12.73
N LEU A 238 -2.79 -1.23 12.70
CA LEU A 238 -4.00 -0.79 12.00
C LEU A 238 -3.64 0.05 10.79
N GLN A 239 -3.82 -0.48 9.58
CA GLN A 239 -3.64 0.26 8.32
C GLN A 239 -4.97 0.79 7.82
N PHE A 240 -5.07 2.13 7.67
CA PHE A 240 -6.17 2.76 6.94
C PHE A 240 -5.88 2.76 5.43
N GLU A 241 -6.89 2.43 4.63
CA GLU A 241 -6.77 2.28 3.19
C GLU A 241 -8.02 2.80 2.46
N ASP A 242 -7.82 3.55 1.37
CA ASP A 242 -8.86 3.98 0.42
C ASP A 242 -10.01 4.79 1.07
N PHE A 243 -9.68 5.58 2.09
CA PHE A 243 -10.58 6.57 2.69
C PHE A 243 -10.65 7.85 1.85
N SER A 244 -11.75 8.60 2.01
CA SER A 244 -11.93 9.92 1.42
C SER A 244 -10.73 10.81 1.75
N LYS A 245 -10.40 11.77 0.86
CA LYS A 245 -9.21 12.63 1.03
C LYS A 245 -9.18 13.36 2.39
N VAL A 246 -10.34 13.81 2.83
CA VAL A 246 -10.50 14.58 4.07
C VAL A 246 -10.31 13.64 5.26
N HIS A 247 -11.07 12.55 5.30
CA HIS A 247 -10.99 11.57 6.37
C HIS A 247 -9.62 10.90 6.47
N ALA A 248 -8.96 10.56 5.35
CA ALA A 248 -7.64 9.93 5.38
C ALA A 248 -6.61 10.76 6.18
N PHE A 249 -6.62 12.10 6.04
CA PHE A 249 -5.75 12.97 6.82
C PHE A 249 -6.20 13.13 8.27
N GLU A 250 -7.50 13.37 8.48
CA GLU A 250 -8.06 13.59 9.82
C GLU A 250 -7.87 12.36 10.70
N LEU A 251 -8.16 11.17 10.18
CA LEU A 251 -7.98 9.91 10.91
C LEU A 251 -6.50 9.61 11.17
N LEU A 252 -5.63 9.87 10.18
CA LEU A 252 -4.19 9.72 10.40
C LEU A 252 -3.71 10.62 11.54
N GLU A 253 -4.02 11.92 11.50
CA GLU A 253 -3.59 12.88 12.53
C GLU A 253 -4.19 12.56 13.90
N ARG A 254 -5.45 12.12 13.93
CA ARG A 254 -6.17 11.78 15.17
C ARG A 254 -5.56 10.57 15.89
N TYR A 255 -5.18 9.52 15.15
CA TYR A 255 -4.84 8.23 15.78
C TYR A 255 -3.34 7.92 15.84
N ARG A 256 -2.50 8.55 15.00
CA ARG A 256 -1.08 8.19 14.86
C ARG A 256 -0.23 8.35 16.11
N TYR A 257 -0.61 9.21 17.06
CA TYR A 257 0.19 9.49 18.27
C TYR A 257 -0.12 8.58 19.46
N GLU A 258 -1.18 7.78 19.37
CA GLU A 258 -1.61 6.89 20.45
C GLU A 258 -1.83 5.45 20.01
N ASN A 259 -1.74 5.19 18.71
CA ASN A 259 -2.02 3.89 18.11
C ASN A 259 -0.93 3.51 17.11
N ARG A 260 -0.70 2.21 16.96
CA ARG A 260 0.16 1.65 15.92
C ARG A 260 -0.59 1.65 14.58
N THR A 261 -0.74 2.84 14.02
CA THR A 261 -1.50 3.04 12.79
C THR A 261 -0.74 3.87 11.78
N PHE A 262 -1.04 3.64 10.51
CA PHE A 262 -0.56 4.42 9.39
C PHE A 262 -1.60 4.36 8.26
N ASN A 263 -1.47 5.26 7.29
CA ASN A 263 -2.30 5.27 6.09
C ASN A 263 -1.42 4.99 4.86
N ASP A 264 -1.74 3.95 4.09
CA ASP A 264 -0.89 3.55 2.96
C ASP A 264 -0.98 4.54 1.77
N ASP A 265 -2.14 5.15 1.55
CA ASP A 265 -2.33 6.14 0.48
C ASP A 265 -1.51 7.41 0.69
N ILE A 266 -1.30 7.79 1.95
CA ILE A 266 -0.50 8.97 2.34
C ILE A 266 0.95 8.56 2.56
N GLN A 267 1.20 7.70 3.56
CA GLN A 267 2.54 7.39 4.03
C GLN A 267 3.20 6.29 3.20
N GLY A 268 2.47 5.27 2.76
CA GLY A 268 2.99 4.21 1.89
C GLY A 268 3.39 4.73 0.51
N THR A 269 2.49 5.50 -0.13
CA THR A 269 2.76 6.17 -1.41
C THR A 269 3.94 7.14 -1.28
N GLY A 270 3.98 7.92 -0.20
CA GLY A 270 5.11 8.79 0.11
C GLY A 270 6.42 8.01 0.27
N CYS A 271 6.39 6.91 1.01
CA CYS A 271 7.54 6.06 1.28
C CYS A 271 8.14 5.45 -0.01
N ILE A 272 7.32 4.89 -0.90
CA ILE A 272 7.85 4.31 -2.14
C ILE A 272 8.34 5.38 -3.14
N ALA A 273 7.66 6.52 -3.20
CA ALA A 273 8.12 7.66 -4.00
C ALA A 273 9.47 8.18 -3.47
N ALA A 274 9.62 8.27 -2.14
CA ALA A 274 10.87 8.62 -1.48
C ALA A 274 11.99 7.61 -1.75
N ALA A 275 11.72 6.30 -1.63
CA ALA A 275 12.70 5.26 -1.94
C ALA A 275 13.20 5.36 -3.39
N THR A 276 12.27 5.51 -4.33
CA THR A 276 12.58 5.68 -5.76
C THR A 276 13.38 6.97 -5.99
N PHE A 277 13.05 8.04 -5.29
CA PHE A 277 13.75 9.33 -5.39
C PHE A 277 15.17 9.27 -4.85
N VAL A 278 15.43 8.57 -3.73
CA VAL A 278 16.80 8.34 -3.23
C VAL A 278 17.66 7.67 -4.31
N ASN A 279 17.12 6.67 -5.01
CA ASN A 279 17.84 6.03 -6.12
C ASN A 279 17.95 6.92 -7.35
N ALA A 280 16.96 7.78 -7.62
CA ALA A 280 17.07 8.78 -8.67
C ALA A 280 18.21 9.77 -8.39
N CYS A 281 18.34 10.27 -7.15
CA CYS A 281 19.45 11.11 -6.71
C CYS A 281 20.81 10.40 -6.87
N ARG A 282 20.92 9.15 -6.39
CA ARG A 282 22.12 8.31 -6.60
C ARG A 282 22.46 8.16 -8.09
N ALA A 283 21.47 7.90 -8.94
CA ALA A 283 21.65 7.75 -10.38
C ALA A 283 22.11 9.04 -11.06
N THR A 284 21.74 10.21 -10.52
CA THR A 284 22.17 11.54 -11.00
C THR A 284 23.36 12.12 -10.25
N ASN A 285 23.96 11.37 -9.30
CA ASN A 285 25.04 11.83 -8.43
C ASN A 285 24.71 13.15 -7.71
N THR A 286 23.50 13.23 -7.16
CA THR A 286 22.98 14.34 -6.36
C THR A 286 22.48 13.84 -5.01
N THR A 287 22.09 14.76 -4.14
CA THR A 287 21.42 14.52 -2.87
C THR A 287 20.01 15.12 -2.88
N PRO A 288 19.10 14.70 -1.99
CA PRO A 288 17.76 15.30 -1.91
C PRO A 288 17.76 16.82 -1.75
N ARG A 289 18.77 17.40 -1.07
CA ARG A 289 18.91 18.85 -0.86
C ARG A 289 19.36 19.62 -2.11
N ASP A 290 19.86 18.94 -3.14
CA ASP A 290 20.23 19.60 -4.41
C ASP A 290 19.00 19.91 -5.28
N HIS A 291 17.82 19.42 -4.89
CA HIS A 291 16.64 19.46 -5.73
C HIS A 291 15.63 20.53 -5.32
N ARG A 292 14.99 21.14 -6.33
CA ARG A 292 13.77 21.94 -6.21
C ARG A 292 12.62 21.19 -6.85
N PHE A 293 11.54 21.05 -6.11
CA PHE A 293 10.41 20.19 -6.47
C PHE A 293 9.21 21.02 -6.90
N ILE A 294 8.62 20.67 -8.04
CA ILE A 294 7.24 21.07 -8.35
C ILE A 294 6.35 19.85 -8.23
N PHE A 295 5.26 20.03 -7.50
CA PHE A 295 4.19 19.05 -7.36
C PHE A 295 2.96 19.55 -8.09
N LEU A 296 2.51 18.82 -9.11
CA LEU A 296 1.19 19.06 -9.71
C LEU A 296 0.18 18.18 -9.00
N GLY A 297 -0.65 18.77 -8.15
CA GLY A 297 -1.58 18.10 -7.25
C GLY A 297 -1.21 18.30 -5.79
N ALA A 298 -2.00 19.09 -5.06
CA ALA A 298 -1.86 19.34 -3.62
C ALA A 298 -2.96 18.66 -2.78
N GLY A 299 -3.36 17.45 -3.18
CA GLY A 299 -4.28 16.58 -2.44
C GLY A 299 -3.53 15.62 -1.51
N ALA A 300 -4.23 14.59 -1.01
CA ALA A 300 -3.66 13.64 -0.05
C ALA A 300 -2.38 12.95 -0.50
N GLY A 301 -2.39 12.30 -1.66
CA GLY A 301 -1.17 11.69 -2.21
C GLY A 301 -0.08 12.72 -2.49
N GLY A 302 -0.44 13.90 -3.02
CA GLY A 302 0.52 14.97 -3.33
C GLY A 302 1.27 15.50 -2.12
N VAL A 303 0.54 15.84 -1.06
CA VAL A 303 1.12 16.30 0.21
C VAL A 303 1.82 15.17 0.95
N GLY A 304 1.28 13.95 0.95
CA GLY A 304 1.96 12.78 1.55
C GLY A 304 3.32 12.48 0.92
N VAL A 305 3.41 12.52 -0.42
CA VAL A 305 4.69 12.40 -1.14
C VAL A 305 5.61 13.59 -0.86
N ALA A 306 5.08 14.82 -0.81
CA ALA A 306 5.88 15.99 -0.46
C ALA A 306 6.45 15.90 0.97
N GLU A 307 5.70 15.36 1.93
CA GLU A 307 6.12 15.18 3.32
C GLU A 307 7.20 14.10 3.41
N ALA A 308 6.99 12.94 2.80
CA ALA A 308 7.99 11.88 2.77
C ALA A 308 9.31 12.34 2.13
N LEU A 309 9.26 13.10 1.04
CA LEU A 309 10.46 13.68 0.44
C LEU A 309 11.09 14.76 1.32
N ALA A 310 10.29 15.62 1.97
CA ALA A 310 10.82 16.63 2.88
C ALA A 310 11.56 16.01 4.06
N GLN A 311 11.07 14.87 4.58
CA GLN A 311 11.75 14.11 5.64
C GLN A 311 13.12 13.57 5.21
N LEU A 312 13.35 13.28 3.92
CA LEU A 312 14.69 12.91 3.41
C LEU A 312 15.68 14.08 3.46
N LEU A 313 15.22 15.33 3.50
CA LEU A 313 16.08 16.51 3.56
C LEU A 313 16.44 16.87 5.02
N VAL A 314 15.65 16.42 5.99
CA VAL A 314 15.87 16.70 7.42
C VAL A 314 17.18 16.08 7.90
N GLY A 315 17.85 16.77 8.81
CA GLY A 315 19.04 16.27 9.49
C GLY A 315 19.37 17.11 10.72
N PRO A 316 20.48 16.84 11.41
CA PRO A 316 20.82 17.51 12.67
C PRO A 316 20.78 19.05 12.60
N ASP A 317 21.20 19.61 11.46
CA ASP A 317 21.27 21.06 11.23
C ASP A 317 20.24 21.58 10.20
N TYR A 318 19.19 20.81 9.91
CA TYR A 318 18.23 21.16 8.86
C TYR A 318 16.81 20.73 9.23
N THR A 319 15.95 21.70 9.50
CA THR A 319 14.59 21.46 10.01
C THR A 319 13.61 21.10 8.90
N ILE A 320 12.46 20.54 9.27
CA ILE A 320 11.39 20.24 8.32
C ILE A 320 10.82 21.50 7.65
N GLU A 321 10.77 22.64 8.36
CA GLU A 321 10.34 23.92 7.80
C GLU A 321 11.32 24.42 6.72
N GLN A 322 12.63 24.18 6.90
CA GLN A 322 13.62 24.48 5.87
C GLN A 322 13.48 23.54 4.68
N ALA A 323 13.28 22.24 4.91
CA ALA A 323 13.03 21.27 3.86
C ALA A 323 11.82 21.63 2.99
N ARG A 324 10.70 22.01 3.61
CA ARG A 324 9.47 22.41 2.90
C ARG A 324 9.68 23.59 1.93
N LYS A 325 10.70 24.44 2.14
CA LYS A 325 11.07 25.52 1.21
C LYS A 325 11.64 25.04 -0.14
N HIS A 326 11.95 23.76 -0.30
CA HIS A 326 12.33 23.18 -1.59
C HIS A 326 11.12 22.88 -2.49
N PHE A 327 9.91 22.93 -1.94
CA PHE A 327 8.69 22.41 -2.57
C PHE A 327 7.77 23.53 -3.04
N TYR A 328 7.21 23.34 -4.24
CA TYR A 328 6.23 24.22 -4.88
C TYR A 328 5.02 23.38 -5.30
N LEU A 329 3.95 23.41 -4.50
CA LEU A 329 2.73 22.65 -4.77
C LEU A 329 1.76 23.47 -5.61
N VAL A 330 1.24 22.88 -6.67
CA VAL A 330 0.30 23.50 -7.62
C VAL A 330 -1.02 22.74 -7.56
N ASP A 331 -2.12 23.47 -7.33
CA ASP A 331 -3.48 22.92 -7.37
C ASP A 331 -4.34 23.60 -8.46
N SER A 332 -5.65 23.38 -8.42
CA SER A 332 -6.58 23.95 -9.40
C SER A 332 -6.66 25.48 -9.38
N ARG A 333 -6.15 26.13 -8.33
CA ARG A 333 -6.06 27.60 -8.17
C ARG A 333 -4.67 28.16 -8.50
N GLY A 334 -3.70 27.30 -8.83
CA GLY A 334 -2.31 27.67 -9.14
C GLY A 334 -1.34 27.29 -8.02
N LEU A 335 -0.24 28.03 -7.88
CA LEU A 335 0.72 27.80 -6.80
C LEU A 335 0.06 28.03 -5.44
N VAL A 336 0.24 27.09 -4.50
CA VAL A 336 -0.23 27.23 -3.13
C VAL A 336 0.64 28.26 -2.41
N THR A 337 0.00 29.35 -1.94
CA THR A 337 0.67 30.47 -1.27
C THR A 337 -0.12 30.90 -0.03
N THR A 338 0.53 31.59 0.90
CA THR A 338 -0.12 32.19 2.07
C THR A 338 -1.06 33.35 1.72
N ALA A 339 -1.06 33.82 0.46
CA ALA A 339 -1.95 34.87 -0.02
C ALA A 339 -3.39 34.39 -0.31
N ASP A 340 -3.61 33.07 -0.54
CA ASP A 340 -4.94 32.48 -0.75
C ASP A 340 -5.45 31.79 0.52
N GLU A 341 -5.73 32.59 1.55
CA GLU A 341 -6.18 32.10 2.85
C GLU A 341 -7.50 31.32 2.76
N ALA A 342 -8.36 31.63 1.79
CA ALA A 342 -9.59 30.89 1.55
C ALA A 342 -9.34 29.45 1.06
N ASN A 343 -8.29 29.22 0.25
CA ASN A 343 -7.88 27.87 -0.13
C ASN A 343 -7.31 27.11 1.07
N LEU A 344 -6.47 27.75 1.88
CA LEU A 344 -5.83 27.13 3.04
C LEU A 344 -6.83 26.80 4.15
N ALA A 345 -7.80 27.67 4.43
CA ALA A 345 -8.86 27.42 5.42
C ALA A 345 -9.75 26.23 5.02
N ALA A 346 -9.95 26.02 3.71
CA ALA A 346 -10.70 24.87 3.20
C ALA A 346 -9.85 23.60 3.03
N ASN A 347 -8.52 23.69 3.16
CA ASN A 347 -7.58 22.61 2.86
C ASN A 347 -6.34 22.75 3.77
N GLU A 348 -6.53 22.56 5.08
CA GLU A 348 -5.50 22.84 6.08
C GLU A 348 -4.21 22.05 5.85
N HIS A 349 -4.31 20.82 5.31
CA HIS A 349 -3.18 19.97 4.95
C HIS A 349 -2.20 20.61 3.95
N LYS A 350 -2.62 21.64 3.20
CA LYS A 350 -1.74 22.38 2.26
C LYS A 350 -0.87 23.43 2.96
N ARG A 351 -1.28 23.91 4.14
CA ARG A 351 -0.67 25.05 4.83
C ARG A 351 0.84 24.90 5.07
N PRO A 352 1.38 23.72 5.46
CA PRO A 352 2.82 23.57 5.65
C PRO A 352 3.67 23.83 4.39
N TYR A 353 3.07 23.73 3.20
CA TYR A 353 3.72 23.90 1.91
C TYR A 353 3.37 25.20 1.21
N ALA A 354 2.57 26.07 1.85
CA ALA A 354 2.19 27.35 1.28
C ALA A 354 3.39 28.30 1.19
N ARG A 355 3.68 28.81 -0.01
CA ARG A 355 4.77 29.77 -0.21
C ARG A 355 4.43 31.14 0.36
N ASP A 356 5.35 31.69 1.13
CA ASP A 356 5.32 33.04 1.70
C ASP A 356 6.37 33.97 1.07
N ASP A 357 7.25 33.43 0.22
CA ASP A 357 8.38 34.11 -0.40
C ASP A 357 8.14 34.52 -1.86
N VAL A 358 6.91 34.35 -2.36
CA VAL A 358 6.50 34.75 -3.72
C VAL A 358 6.12 36.23 -3.70
N PRO A 359 6.83 37.12 -4.42
CA PRO A 359 6.51 38.54 -4.43
C PRO A 359 5.09 38.82 -4.94
N ALA A 360 4.41 39.78 -4.31
CA ALA A 360 3.07 40.19 -4.71
C ALA A 360 3.03 40.61 -6.20
N GLY A 361 2.06 40.10 -6.95
CA GLY A 361 1.91 40.36 -8.38
C GLY A 361 2.74 39.45 -9.30
N THR A 362 3.55 38.53 -8.76
CA THR A 362 4.24 37.50 -9.57
C THR A 362 3.19 36.61 -10.27
N PRO A 363 3.24 36.45 -11.60
CA PRO A 363 2.20 35.75 -12.36
C PRO A 363 2.38 34.20 -12.32
N VAL A 364 2.49 33.60 -11.13
CA VAL A 364 2.63 32.14 -10.94
C VAL A 364 1.27 31.43 -10.90
N ARG A 365 0.51 31.52 -12.00
CA ARG A 365 -0.85 30.97 -12.09
C ARG A 365 -0.91 29.58 -12.72
N THR A 366 -0.12 29.35 -13.77
CA THR A 366 -0.08 28.07 -14.48
C THR A 366 1.11 27.24 -14.02
N LEU A 367 1.07 25.93 -14.27
CA LEU A 367 2.21 25.04 -14.05
C LEU A 367 3.48 25.55 -14.76
N MET A 368 3.35 26.03 -15.99
CA MET A 368 4.48 26.58 -16.75
C MET A 368 5.08 27.83 -16.10
N ASP A 369 4.25 28.70 -15.52
CA ASP A 369 4.75 29.89 -14.81
C ASP A 369 5.57 29.49 -13.58
N VAL A 370 5.08 28.50 -12.83
CA VAL A 370 5.79 27.94 -11.67
C VAL A 370 7.10 27.27 -12.10
N VAL A 371 7.11 26.52 -13.21
CA VAL A 371 8.35 25.91 -13.76
C VAL A 371 9.39 26.98 -14.09
N LYS A 372 8.99 28.07 -14.74
CA LYS A 372 9.91 29.18 -15.07
C LYS A 372 10.41 29.92 -13.84
N TYR A 373 9.54 30.09 -12.82
CA TYR A 373 9.86 30.79 -11.59
C TYR A 373 10.77 29.95 -10.67
N ALA A 374 10.33 28.75 -10.31
CA ALA A 374 11.00 27.88 -9.35
C ALA A 374 12.22 27.15 -9.94
N LYS A 375 12.32 27.07 -11.29
CA LYS A 375 13.39 26.37 -12.00
C LYS A 375 13.63 24.96 -11.44
N PRO A 376 12.60 24.10 -11.48
CA PRO A 376 12.62 22.80 -10.81
C PRO A 376 13.69 21.90 -11.41
N THR A 377 14.20 21.00 -10.58
CA THR A 377 15.02 19.86 -11.01
C THR A 377 14.26 18.55 -10.89
N ALA A 378 13.13 18.55 -10.16
CA ALA A 378 12.26 17.42 -9.99
C ALA A 378 10.79 17.83 -10.23
N LEU A 379 10.07 17.08 -11.06
CA LEU A 379 8.64 17.24 -11.30
C LEU A 379 7.89 16.01 -10.78
N MET A 380 6.89 16.23 -9.94
CA MET A 380 6.08 15.20 -9.27
C MET A 380 4.61 15.37 -9.68
N GLY A 381 4.04 14.39 -10.37
CA GLY A 381 2.67 14.41 -10.88
C GLY A 381 1.73 13.58 -10.02
N LEU A 382 0.76 14.22 -9.37
CA LEU A 382 -0.26 13.62 -8.50
C LEU A 382 -1.65 14.29 -8.72
N SER A 383 -1.93 14.67 -9.96
CA SER A 383 -3.05 15.53 -10.35
C SER A 383 -4.21 14.79 -10.99
N THR A 384 -3.95 13.60 -11.54
CA THR A 384 -4.84 12.85 -12.43
C THR A 384 -5.20 13.57 -13.74
N ILE A 385 -4.42 14.58 -14.14
CA ILE A 385 -4.61 15.35 -15.38
C ILE A 385 -3.67 14.80 -16.46
N PRO A 386 -4.18 14.02 -17.43
CA PRO A 386 -3.34 13.39 -18.44
C PRO A 386 -2.70 14.42 -19.38
N GLY A 387 -1.43 14.20 -19.71
CA GLY A 387 -0.67 15.07 -20.62
C GLY A 387 -0.31 16.44 -20.06
N SER A 388 -0.47 16.65 -18.75
CA SER A 388 -0.17 17.93 -18.08
C SER A 388 1.32 18.25 -18.01
N PHE A 389 2.20 17.23 -18.07
CA PHE A 389 3.64 17.43 -18.26
C PHE A 389 3.94 17.48 -19.76
N THR A 390 3.73 18.65 -20.36
CA THR A 390 3.89 18.85 -21.82
C THR A 390 5.36 18.84 -22.25
N LYS A 391 5.61 18.76 -23.57
CA LYS A 391 6.96 18.86 -24.16
C LYS A 391 7.69 20.13 -23.72
N GLU A 392 6.98 21.26 -23.64
CA GLU A 392 7.55 22.53 -23.21
C GLU A 392 7.96 22.51 -21.74
N ILE A 393 7.17 21.86 -20.87
CA ILE A 393 7.47 21.72 -19.44
C ILE A 393 8.72 20.85 -19.25
N ILE A 394 8.78 19.70 -19.92
CA ILE A 394 9.95 18.81 -19.87
C ILE A 394 11.18 19.53 -20.44
N GLY A 395 11.02 20.26 -21.55
CA GLY A 395 12.09 21.06 -22.14
C GLY A 395 12.64 22.14 -21.20
N GLU A 396 11.79 22.79 -20.40
CA GLU A 396 12.27 23.71 -19.36
C GLU A 396 12.96 23.00 -18.18
N ALA A 397 12.45 21.85 -17.73
CA ALA A 397 13.12 21.06 -16.71
C ALA A 397 14.55 20.66 -17.14
N CYS A 398 14.72 20.25 -18.41
CA CYS A 398 16.02 19.94 -19.00
C CYS A 398 16.98 21.15 -19.14
N LYS A 399 16.48 22.39 -19.10
CA LYS A 399 17.33 23.60 -19.07
C LYS A 399 17.83 23.90 -17.65
N ASN A 400 17.08 23.47 -16.63
CA ASN A 400 17.40 23.74 -15.23
C ASN A 400 18.38 22.73 -14.63
N THR A 401 18.41 21.51 -15.16
CA THR A 401 19.34 20.44 -14.77
C THR A 401 19.60 19.48 -15.93
N GLU A 402 20.80 18.89 -15.97
CA GLU A 402 21.19 17.96 -17.04
C GLU A 402 20.36 16.68 -17.04
N ARG A 403 19.92 16.20 -15.87
CA ARG A 403 19.11 14.99 -15.72
C ARG A 403 17.93 15.26 -14.78
N PRO A 404 16.82 15.82 -15.29
CA PRO A 404 15.66 16.11 -14.45
C PRO A 404 15.01 14.81 -13.97
N ILE A 405 14.51 14.82 -12.73
CA ILE A 405 13.77 13.70 -12.16
C ILE A 405 12.27 13.95 -12.42
N ILE A 406 11.60 13.05 -13.12
CA ILE A 406 10.21 13.20 -13.56
C ILE A 406 9.40 12.01 -13.08
N PHE A 407 8.60 12.19 -12.03
CA PHE A 407 7.72 11.13 -11.53
C PHE A 407 6.27 11.44 -11.89
N ALA A 408 5.62 10.54 -12.63
CA ALA A 408 4.23 10.66 -13.02
C ALA A 408 3.38 9.61 -12.28
N LEU A 409 2.96 9.97 -11.06
CA LEU A 409 2.46 9.04 -10.05
C LEU A 409 0.93 8.85 -10.09
N SER A 410 0.21 9.57 -10.96
CA SER A 410 -1.24 9.41 -11.09
C SER A 410 -1.63 8.05 -11.66
N ASN A 411 -2.64 7.44 -11.04
CA ASN A 411 -3.24 6.16 -11.44
C ASN A 411 -4.68 6.34 -11.94
N PRO A 412 -5.18 5.45 -12.82
CA PRO A 412 -4.43 4.46 -13.60
C PRO A 412 -3.63 5.15 -14.74
N THR A 413 -2.97 4.36 -15.61
CA THR A 413 -2.17 4.86 -16.76
C THR A 413 -2.87 5.95 -17.59
N SER A 414 -4.20 5.88 -17.76
CA SER A 414 -4.99 6.88 -18.51
C SER A 414 -5.10 8.25 -17.82
N LYS A 415 -4.67 8.37 -16.56
CA LYS A 415 -4.64 9.61 -15.76
C LYS A 415 -3.22 10.11 -15.48
N CYS A 416 -2.21 9.41 -15.98
CA CYS A 416 -0.80 9.74 -15.80
C CYS A 416 -0.43 11.07 -16.50
N GLU A 417 0.36 11.91 -15.83
CA GLU A 417 0.75 13.25 -16.31
C GLU A 417 1.54 13.22 -17.62
N ILE A 418 2.37 12.19 -17.82
CA ILE A 418 3.16 11.93 -19.03
C ILE A 418 3.56 10.46 -19.10
N LEU A 419 3.46 9.85 -20.28
CA LEU A 419 3.92 8.47 -20.50
C LEU A 419 5.45 8.38 -20.55
N ALA A 420 6.00 7.23 -20.17
CA ALA A 420 7.45 6.97 -20.18
C ALA A 420 8.12 7.27 -21.53
N GLN A 421 7.51 6.82 -22.65
CA GLN A 421 8.03 7.07 -24.00
C GLN A 421 8.06 8.58 -24.30
N GLN A 422 6.97 9.29 -24.00
CA GLN A 422 6.89 10.74 -24.21
C GLN A 422 7.95 11.48 -23.38
N CYS A 423 8.15 11.07 -22.11
CA CYS A 423 9.17 11.67 -21.26
C CYS A 423 10.57 11.48 -21.84
N SER A 424 10.88 10.29 -22.36
CA SER A 424 12.16 10.00 -23.01
C SER A 424 12.33 10.81 -24.30
N ASP A 425 11.30 10.86 -25.14
CA ASP A 425 11.30 11.62 -26.39
C ASP A 425 11.49 13.13 -26.15
N TYR A 426 10.81 13.69 -25.14
CA TYR A 426 10.84 15.13 -24.84
C TYR A 426 12.11 15.55 -24.11
N SER A 427 12.71 14.65 -23.32
CA SER A 427 13.96 14.90 -22.60
C SER A 427 15.21 14.47 -23.36
N HIS A 428 15.06 13.86 -24.54
CA HIS A 428 16.14 13.20 -25.28
C HIS A 428 16.87 12.13 -24.44
N GLY A 429 16.10 11.33 -23.71
CA GLY A 429 16.60 10.25 -22.84
C GLY A 429 17.35 10.72 -21.59
N LYS A 430 17.33 12.02 -21.27
CA LYS A 430 18.04 12.58 -20.12
C LYS A 430 17.30 12.39 -18.79
N ALA A 431 15.97 12.40 -18.82
CA ALA A 431 15.15 12.37 -17.62
C ALA A 431 15.26 11.02 -16.90
N VAL A 432 15.29 11.07 -15.57
CA VAL A 432 15.08 9.89 -14.71
C VAL A 432 13.59 9.80 -14.43
N TYR A 433 12.95 8.71 -14.86
CA TYR A 433 11.49 8.57 -14.84
C TYR A 433 11.03 7.43 -13.94
N ALA A 434 9.93 7.65 -13.23
CA ALA A 434 9.15 6.62 -12.55
C ALA A 434 7.65 6.94 -12.63
N SER A 435 6.80 5.92 -12.51
CA SER A 435 5.35 6.08 -12.64
C SER A 435 4.58 5.45 -11.48
N GLY A 436 3.33 5.86 -11.28
CA GLY A 436 2.42 5.23 -10.31
C GLY A 436 1.81 3.92 -10.84
N SER A 437 1.62 3.85 -12.15
CA SER A 437 1.07 2.70 -12.88
C SER A 437 2.16 1.92 -13.62
N PRO A 438 1.98 0.62 -13.88
CA PRO A 438 2.91 -0.15 -14.69
C PRO A 438 2.96 0.40 -16.13
N MET A 439 4.17 0.47 -16.69
CA MET A 439 4.44 0.97 -18.04
C MET A 439 5.35 -0.03 -18.78
N PRO A 440 5.20 -0.17 -20.10
CA PRO A 440 6.15 -0.94 -20.88
C PRO A 440 7.52 -0.26 -20.91
N ASP A 441 8.58 -1.05 -21.09
CA ASP A 441 9.92 -0.54 -21.37
C ASP A 441 9.92 0.40 -22.58
N VAL A 442 10.75 1.43 -22.50
CA VAL A 442 10.91 2.43 -23.56
C VAL A 442 12.00 2.01 -24.54
N ASP A 443 11.76 2.14 -25.83
CA ASP A 443 12.81 2.08 -26.85
C ASP A 443 13.22 3.52 -27.21
N PHE A 444 14.45 3.87 -26.91
CA PHE A 444 15.00 5.19 -27.19
C PHE A 444 16.38 5.07 -27.83
N GLU A 445 16.49 5.47 -29.10
CA GLU A 445 17.73 5.41 -29.89
C GLU A 445 18.38 4.01 -29.91
N GLY A 446 17.57 2.94 -29.99
CA GLY A 446 18.03 1.55 -29.99
C GLY A 446 18.46 1.02 -28.63
N ARG A 447 18.21 1.77 -27.54
CA ARG A 447 18.38 1.32 -26.15
C ARG A 447 17.03 1.06 -25.53
N LYS A 448 16.92 -0.07 -24.81
CA LYS A 448 15.78 -0.34 -23.94
C LYS A 448 15.99 0.29 -22.57
N ILE A 449 15.04 1.12 -22.14
CA ILE A 449 15.04 1.77 -20.82
C ILE A 449 13.93 1.13 -19.98
N PRO A 450 14.28 0.39 -18.90
CA PRO A 450 13.29 -0.24 -18.03
C PRO A 450 12.46 0.81 -17.28
N GLN A 451 11.19 0.50 -17.03
CA GLN A 451 10.28 1.39 -16.31
C GLN A 451 9.98 0.89 -14.89
N TYR A 452 9.93 1.84 -13.95
CA TYR A 452 9.76 1.55 -12.53
C TYR A 452 8.43 2.10 -12.03
N GLN A 453 7.59 1.20 -11.53
CA GLN A 453 6.35 1.55 -10.86
C GLN A 453 6.61 1.79 -9.37
N CYS A 454 6.29 2.98 -8.87
CA CYS A 454 6.26 3.32 -7.44
C CYS A 454 5.09 2.61 -6.75
N ASN A 455 5.16 1.29 -6.65
CA ASN A 455 4.13 0.44 -6.06
C ASN A 455 4.39 0.26 -4.56
N ASN A 456 3.41 0.64 -3.72
CA ASN A 456 3.52 0.59 -2.27
C ASN A 456 3.85 -0.81 -1.71
N MET A 457 3.62 -1.89 -2.48
CA MET A 457 3.97 -3.26 -2.10
C MET A 457 5.43 -3.42 -1.67
N TYR A 458 6.35 -2.60 -2.18
CA TYR A 458 7.75 -2.65 -1.76
C TYR A 458 8.00 -2.22 -0.31
N VAL A 459 7.06 -1.49 0.31
CA VAL A 459 7.29 -0.82 1.59
C VAL A 459 6.27 -1.21 2.66
N PHE A 460 4.96 -1.21 2.36
CA PHE A 460 3.95 -1.46 3.39
C PHE A 460 4.08 -2.81 4.09
N PRO A 461 4.45 -3.93 3.42
CA PRO A 461 4.63 -5.20 4.11
C PRO A 461 5.71 -5.11 5.18
N GLY A 462 6.85 -4.52 4.85
CA GLY A 462 7.96 -4.32 5.77
C GLY A 462 7.63 -3.32 6.89
N ILE A 463 6.89 -2.24 6.58
CA ILE A 463 6.45 -1.27 7.59
C ILE A 463 5.57 -1.94 8.65
N GLY A 464 4.52 -2.63 8.23
CA GLY A 464 3.64 -3.34 9.16
C GLY A 464 4.39 -4.42 9.93
N HIS A 465 5.28 -5.18 9.27
CA HIS A 465 6.03 -6.25 9.92
C HIS A 465 7.02 -5.71 10.97
N GLY A 466 7.78 -4.66 10.64
CA GLY A 466 8.70 -4.04 11.59
C GLY A 466 7.97 -3.45 12.80
N ALA A 467 6.85 -2.76 12.58
CA ALA A 467 6.04 -2.21 13.66
C ALA A 467 5.42 -3.30 14.56
N MET A 468 4.98 -4.42 13.96
CA MET A 468 4.48 -5.60 14.68
C MET A 468 5.60 -6.24 15.52
N LEU A 469 6.75 -6.54 14.91
CA LEU A 469 7.88 -7.22 15.56
C LEU A 469 8.49 -6.41 16.70
N ALA A 470 8.64 -5.09 16.53
CA ALA A 470 9.08 -4.20 17.61
C ALA A 470 8.03 -4.03 18.72
N GLN A 471 6.80 -4.48 18.49
CA GLN A 471 5.63 -4.11 19.27
C GLN A 471 5.57 -2.58 19.48
N ALA A 472 5.79 -1.81 18.41
CA ALA A 472 5.90 -0.35 18.49
C ALA A 472 4.64 0.29 19.08
N LYS A 473 4.77 1.30 19.94
CA LYS A 473 3.57 2.02 20.45
C LYS A 473 2.85 2.81 19.36
N ILE A 474 3.63 3.38 18.44
CA ILE A 474 3.19 4.23 17.33
C ILE A 474 4.10 4.02 16.12
N ILE A 475 3.67 4.47 14.94
CA ILE A 475 4.46 4.49 13.71
C ILE A 475 4.80 5.96 13.38
N THR A 476 6.06 6.34 13.49
CA THR A 476 6.54 7.73 13.30
C THR A 476 6.94 8.01 11.85
N GLU A 477 7.02 9.28 11.46
CA GLU A 477 7.51 9.65 10.12
C GLU A 477 8.96 9.23 9.89
N GLU A 478 9.80 9.21 10.94
CA GLU A 478 11.16 8.72 10.84
C GLU A 478 11.22 7.22 10.54
N MET A 479 10.28 6.41 11.07
CA MET A 479 10.16 4.99 10.70
C MET A 479 9.80 4.83 9.21
N ILE A 480 8.88 5.66 8.71
CA ILE A 480 8.49 5.66 7.29
C ILE A 480 9.67 6.10 6.40
N SER A 481 10.41 7.13 6.79
CA SER A 481 11.61 7.59 6.08
C SER A 481 12.75 6.55 6.09
N ALA A 482 12.92 5.83 7.20
CA ALA A 482 13.86 4.73 7.32
C ALA A 482 13.46 3.55 6.43
N ALA A 483 12.17 3.22 6.35
CA ALA A 483 11.64 2.23 5.41
C ALA A 483 11.96 2.60 3.95
N ALA A 484 11.75 3.85 3.56
CA ALA A 484 12.07 4.35 2.22
C ALA A 484 13.57 4.19 1.91
N THR A 485 14.42 4.61 2.85
CA THR A 485 15.88 4.52 2.72
C THR A 485 16.36 3.08 2.63
N ALA A 486 15.79 2.16 3.42
CA ALA A 486 16.13 0.75 3.39
C ALA A 486 15.73 0.08 2.07
N CYS A 487 14.53 0.38 1.56
CA CYS A 487 14.09 -0.09 0.24
C CYS A 487 15.02 0.42 -0.87
N ALA A 488 15.42 1.70 -0.82
CA ALA A 488 16.34 2.28 -1.80
C ALA A 488 17.72 1.61 -1.78
N LYS A 489 18.30 1.44 -0.58
CA LYS A 489 19.63 0.85 -0.36
C LYS A 489 19.72 -0.64 -0.73
N TYR A 490 18.59 -1.35 -0.84
CA TYR A 490 18.58 -2.72 -1.34
C TYR A 490 19.07 -2.81 -2.79
N VAL A 491 18.91 -1.74 -3.59
CA VAL A 491 19.47 -1.67 -4.95
C VAL A 491 20.95 -1.32 -4.87
N PRO A 492 21.88 -2.15 -5.39
CA PRO A 492 23.31 -1.86 -5.40
C PRO A 492 23.67 -0.61 -6.23
N ASP A 493 24.71 0.12 -5.84
CA ASP A 493 25.14 1.35 -6.52
C ASP A 493 25.43 1.12 -8.01
N GLU A 494 26.04 -0.01 -8.37
CA GLU A 494 26.37 -0.36 -9.76
C GLU A 494 25.14 -0.54 -10.66
N GLU A 495 23.99 -0.92 -10.09
CA GLU A 495 22.72 -1.04 -10.80
C GLU A 495 22.01 0.32 -10.88
N VAL A 496 22.07 1.12 -9.81
CA VAL A 496 21.48 2.47 -9.79
C VAL A 496 22.13 3.37 -10.84
N VAL A 497 23.46 3.30 -11.02
CA VAL A 497 24.17 4.06 -12.08
C VAL A 497 23.70 3.67 -13.49
N LYS A 498 23.22 2.43 -13.69
CA LYS A 498 22.61 1.97 -14.95
C LYS A 498 21.15 2.40 -15.11
N GLY A 499 20.59 3.11 -14.13
CA GLY A 499 19.21 3.58 -14.14
C GLY A 499 18.22 2.64 -13.44
N VAL A 500 18.69 1.69 -12.61
CA VAL A 500 17.79 0.85 -11.80
C VAL A 500 17.32 1.61 -10.57
N LEU A 501 16.03 1.95 -10.52
CA LEU A 501 15.48 2.77 -9.43
C LEU A 501 14.81 1.96 -8.32
N LEU A 502 14.30 0.77 -8.63
CA LEU A 502 13.63 -0.09 -7.67
C LEU A 502 14.18 -1.53 -7.73
N PRO A 503 14.15 -2.24 -6.60
CA PRO A 503 14.61 -3.62 -6.55
C PRO A 503 13.66 -4.55 -7.29
N ARG A 504 14.10 -5.79 -7.57
CA ARG A 504 13.31 -6.76 -8.31
C ARG A 504 12.23 -7.35 -7.41
N LEU A 505 11.02 -7.48 -7.94
CA LEU A 505 9.87 -8.01 -7.20
C LEU A 505 10.08 -9.43 -6.65
N LYS A 506 10.84 -10.28 -7.35
CA LYS A 506 11.17 -11.63 -6.85
C LYS A 506 11.93 -11.63 -5.50
N ASP A 507 12.55 -10.51 -5.15
CA ASP A 507 13.31 -10.34 -3.91
C ASP A 507 12.42 -9.75 -2.78
N ILE A 508 11.09 -9.67 -2.95
CA ILE A 508 10.17 -8.94 -2.05
C ILE A 508 10.25 -9.34 -0.58
N ARG A 509 10.48 -10.63 -0.28
CA ARG A 509 10.65 -11.10 1.11
C ARG A 509 11.90 -10.57 1.77
N GLU A 510 13.00 -10.55 1.02
CA GLU A 510 14.26 -9.98 1.50
C GLU A 510 14.16 -8.47 1.62
N ILE A 511 13.55 -7.79 0.65
CA ILE A 511 13.30 -6.35 0.71
C ILE A 511 12.48 -6.01 1.98
N SER A 512 11.38 -6.73 2.22
CA SER A 512 10.52 -6.51 3.38
C SER A 512 11.22 -6.78 4.70
N ALA A 513 12.15 -7.75 4.77
CA ALA A 513 12.96 -7.99 5.97
C ALA A 513 13.91 -6.81 6.27
N HIS A 514 14.53 -6.21 5.25
CA HIS A 514 15.39 -5.03 5.43
C HIS A 514 14.57 -3.79 5.80
N VAL A 515 13.40 -3.60 5.17
CA VAL A 515 12.47 -2.52 5.53
C VAL A 515 11.98 -2.68 6.97
N ALA A 516 11.56 -3.89 7.37
CA ALA A 516 11.15 -4.18 8.75
C ALA A 516 12.27 -3.90 9.75
N ALA A 517 13.50 -4.30 9.44
CA ALA A 517 14.66 -4.04 10.29
C ALA A 517 14.91 -2.54 10.49
N ALA A 518 14.79 -1.73 9.44
CA ALA A 518 14.96 -0.28 9.55
C ALA A 518 13.86 0.38 10.38
N VAL A 519 12.62 -0.09 10.24
CA VAL A 519 11.49 0.38 11.08
C VAL A 519 11.69 -0.01 12.54
N MET A 520 12.12 -1.25 12.82
CA MET A 520 12.44 -1.70 14.17
C MET A 520 13.57 -0.87 14.78
N GLU A 521 14.64 -0.61 14.02
CA GLU A 521 15.78 0.19 14.48
C GLU A 521 15.33 1.55 15.01
N VAL A 522 14.58 2.30 14.20
CA VAL A 522 14.05 3.62 14.60
C VAL A 522 13.09 3.50 15.78
N ALA A 523 12.25 2.46 15.83
CA ALA A 523 11.36 2.22 16.97
C ALA A 523 12.13 2.01 18.28
N PHE A 524 13.25 1.29 18.24
CA PHE A 524 14.12 1.12 19.41
C PHE A 524 14.84 2.42 19.79
N GLU A 525 15.41 3.13 18.81
CA GLU A 525 16.12 4.40 19.04
C GLU A 525 15.22 5.49 19.64
N GLN A 526 13.97 5.57 19.19
CA GLN A 526 12.98 6.54 19.69
C GLN A 526 12.28 6.08 20.99
N GLY A 527 12.58 4.88 21.50
CA GLY A 527 11.92 4.34 22.71
C GLY A 527 10.44 3.99 22.52
N HIS A 528 10.01 3.77 21.28
CA HIS A 528 8.66 3.35 20.94
C HIS A 528 8.49 1.83 20.89
N ALA A 529 9.57 1.05 20.75
CA ALA A 529 9.52 -0.40 20.80
C ALA A 529 9.22 -0.94 22.22
N MET A 530 8.39 -1.98 22.29
CA MET A 530 8.05 -2.68 23.54
C MET A 530 8.65 -4.10 23.60
N ALA A 531 9.08 -4.65 22.46
CA ALA A 531 9.78 -5.92 22.39
C ALA A 531 11.21 -5.82 22.95
N GLU A 532 11.83 -6.96 23.26
CA GLU A 532 13.28 -7.02 23.50
C GLU A 532 14.03 -6.81 22.18
N ARG A 533 15.13 -6.06 22.21
CA ARG A 533 15.90 -5.73 21.00
C ARG A 533 16.73 -6.94 20.53
N PRO A 534 16.46 -7.51 19.34
CA PRO A 534 17.27 -8.56 18.76
C PRO A 534 18.68 -8.06 18.41
N ALA A 535 19.66 -8.98 18.41
CA ALA A 535 21.04 -8.67 18.02
C ALA A 535 21.18 -8.38 16.51
N ASP A 536 20.43 -9.11 15.68
CA ASP A 536 20.35 -8.89 14.22
C ASP A 536 18.88 -8.71 13.84
N LEU A 537 18.51 -7.46 13.54
CA LEU A 537 17.14 -7.08 13.20
C LEU A 537 16.68 -7.67 11.86
N VAL A 538 17.57 -7.82 10.88
CA VAL A 538 17.21 -8.37 9.57
C VAL A 538 16.99 -9.88 9.70
N GLN A 539 17.89 -10.58 10.39
CA GLN A 539 17.72 -12.01 10.61
C GLN A 539 16.48 -12.29 11.47
N TYR A 540 16.24 -11.49 12.51
CA TYR A 540 15.02 -11.57 13.30
C TYR A 540 13.76 -11.43 12.44
N ALA A 541 13.72 -10.44 11.52
CA ALA A 541 12.62 -10.30 10.59
C ALA A 541 12.46 -11.53 9.67
N ARG A 542 13.55 -12.09 9.13
CA ARG A 542 13.51 -13.31 8.29
C ARG A 542 12.96 -14.54 9.02
N ASP A 543 13.36 -14.70 10.28
CA ASP A 543 12.97 -15.84 11.09
C ASP A 543 11.48 -15.81 11.43
N HIS A 544 10.89 -14.60 11.51
CA HIS A 544 9.47 -14.39 11.78
C HIS A 544 8.59 -14.36 10.52
N GLN A 545 9.16 -14.48 9.32
CA GLN A 545 8.35 -14.64 8.11
C GLN A 545 7.74 -16.04 8.05
N TRP A 546 6.41 -16.11 8.01
CA TRP A 546 5.64 -17.33 7.80
C TRP A 546 6.16 -18.12 6.59
N LYS A 547 6.45 -19.41 6.82
CA LYS A 547 7.04 -20.30 5.81
C LYS A 547 5.92 -20.97 5.04
N VAL A 548 6.01 -20.91 3.71
CA VAL A 548 4.97 -21.42 2.82
C VAL A 548 5.18 -22.91 2.55
N GLN A 549 4.91 -23.70 3.59
CA GLN A 549 5.07 -25.15 3.63
C GLN A 549 3.97 -25.76 4.51
N TYR A 550 3.62 -27.03 4.24
CA TYR A 550 2.61 -27.78 4.99
C TYR A 550 3.09 -28.31 6.34
#